data_AF-A0A076LUK4-F1
#
_entry.id   AF-A0A076LUK4-F1
#
_cell.length_a   1.000
_cell.length_b   1.000
_cell.length_c   1.000
_cell.angle_alpha   90.00
_cell.angle_beta   90.00
_cell.angle_gamma   90.00
#
_symmetry.space_group_name_H-M   'P 1'
#
loop_
_entity.id
_entity.type
_entity.pdbx_description
1 polymer ?
#
loop_
_entity_poly.entity_id
_entity_poly.type
_entity_poly.pdbx_seq_one_letter_code
_entity_poly.pdbx_strand_id
1 'polypeptide(L)'
;MAEKIDELESLLDDNDLETALMVAEVKRQLAEGCLAIKDGLPFGQGDEREMQYDVTLRDLTGKDIIEAELAAERVVDTRQGPQLVRSPAMISFEMLRRQIARIGRINGPLPMTLLRQLSQSDIERLLLAQRLRNSALVSALSAESGRLDAVSASD
;
A
#
# COMPACT_ATOMS: atom_id res chain seq x y z
N MET A 1 8.88 21.69 18.83
CA MET A 1 8.31 20.55 18.09
C MET A 1 7.27 19.84 18.94
N ALA A 2 7.60 19.49 20.20
CA ALA A 2 6.65 19.01 21.21
C ALA A 2 5.43 19.95 21.39
N GLU A 3 5.66 21.25 21.49
CA GLU A 3 4.60 22.26 21.70
C GLU A 3 3.59 22.37 20.54
N LYS A 4 3.97 21.99 19.31
CA LYS A 4 3.07 21.95 18.14
C LYS A 4 2.25 20.66 18.07
N ILE A 5 2.64 19.63 18.82
CA ILE A 5 1.96 18.34 18.88
C ILE A 5 0.82 18.46 19.91
N ASP A 6 1.07 19.07 21.07
CA ASP A 6 0.06 19.32 22.11
C ASP A 6 -1.15 20.16 21.63
N GLU A 7 -0.94 21.16 20.76
CA GLU A 7 -2.04 21.96 20.19
C GLU A 7 -2.87 21.21 19.13
N LEU A 8 -2.27 20.20 18.47
CA LEU A 8 -2.98 19.34 17.52
C LEU A 8 -3.80 18.26 18.24
N GLU A 9 -3.34 17.81 19.41
CA GLU A 9 -4.04 16.85 20.28
C GLU A 9 -5.36 17.40 20.83
N SER A 10 -5.49 18.73 21.00
CA SER A 10 -6.71 19.33 21.60
C SER A 10 -7.83 19.67 20.61
N LEU A 11 -7.63 19.45 19.30
CA LEU A 11 -8.52 19.93 18.23
C LEU A 11 -9.02 18.83 17.27
N LEU A 12 -8.54 17.59 17.44
CA LEU A 12 -8.88 16.45 16.59
C LEU A 12 -9.54 15.37 17.44
N ASP A 13 -10.58 14.72 16.92
CA ASP A 13 -11.11 13.51 17.55
C ASP A 13 -9.97 12.47 17.62
N ASP A 14 -9.91 11.66 18.69
CA ASP A 14 -8.80 10.70 18.94
C ASP A 14 -8.47 9.82 17.72
N ASN A 15 -9.48 9.48 16.91
CA ASN A 15 -9.36 8.69 15.70
C ASN A 15 -8.66 9.45 14.55
N ASP A 16 -8.85 10.76 14.45
CA ASP A 16 -8.21 11.61 13.45
C ASP A 16 -6.73 11.82 13.77
N LEU A 17 -6.40 11.94 15.06
CA LEU A 17 -5.02 12.02 15.53
C LEU A 17 -4.26 10.71 15.24
N GLU A 18 -4.83 9.55 15.58
CA GLU A 18 -4.21 8.25 15.29
C GLU A 18 -3.96 8.07 13.79
N THR A 19 -4.94 8.44 12.97
CA THR A 19 -4.83 8.40 11.51
C THR A 19 -3.72 9.33 11.01
N ALA A 20 -3.65 10.57 11.50
CA ALA A 20 -2.63 11.54 11.11
C ALA A 20 -1.21 11.08 11.48
N LEU A 21 -1.05 10.52 12.69
CA LEU A 21 0.22 9.95 13.14
C LEU A 21 0.63 8.76 12.28
N MET A 22 -0.31 7.88 11.93
CA MET A 22 -0.06 6.75 11.04
C MET A 22 0.39 7.22 9.64
N VAL A 23 -0.26 8.24 9.07
CA VAL A 23 0.13 8.82 7.77
C VAL A 23 1.52 9.42 7.83
N ALA A 24 1.82 10.21 8.86
CA ALA A 24 3.14 10.82 9.03
C ALA A 24 4.23 9.75 9.14
N GLU A 25 3.98 8.71 9.93
CA GLU A 25 4.94 7.62 10.13
C GLU A 25 5.17 6.80 8.86
N VAL A 26 4.11 6.41 8.14
CA VAL A 26 4.24 5.68 6.87
C VAL A 26 4.98 6.53 5.83
N LYS A 27 4.69 7.83 5.76
CA LYS A 27 5.38 8.73 4.84
C LYS A 27 6.88 8.83 5.15
N ARG A 28 7.25 8.93 6.43
CA ARG A 28 8.64 8.94 6.88
C ARG A 28 9.35 7.63 6.51
N GLN A 29 8.72 6.51 6.82
CA GLN A 29 9.19 5.16 6.49
C GLN A 29 9.45 4.97 4.98
N LEU A 30 8.51 5.41 4.13
CA LEU A 30 8.69 5.37 2.68
C LEU A 30 9.88 6.22 2.20
N ALA A 31 10.12 7.38 2.80
CA ALA A 31 11.25 8.25 2.46
C ALA A 31 12.60 7.62 2.86
N GLU A 32 12.62 6.84 3.94
CA GLU A 32 13.79 6.10 4.43
C GLU A 32 13.98 4.74 3.72
N GLY A 33 13.01 4.31 2.90
CA GLY A 33 13.04 3.02 2.21
C GLY A 33 12.75 1.82 3.11
N CYS A 34 12.26 2.04 4.34
CA CYS A 34 11.93 0.99 5.29
C CYS A 34 10.44 1.08 5.66
N LEU A 35 9.63 0.07 5.36
CA LEU A 35 8.23 0.00 5.78
C LEU A 35 8.06 -1.15 6.75
N ALA A 36 7.43 -0.95 7.90
CA ALA A 36 7.16 -2.02 8.87
C ALA A 36 5.66 -2.15 9.12
N ILE A 37 5.17 -3.39 9.22
CA ILE A 37 3.80 -3.71 9.68
C ILE A 37 3.80 -4.02 11.18
N LYS A 38 2.64 -3.89 11.85
CA LYS A 38 2.51 -3.95 13.31
C LYS A 38 2.43 -5.40 13.82
N ASP A 39 1.53 -6.20 13.24
CA ASP A 39 1.25 -7.55 13.76
C ASP A 39 2.09 -8.62 13.06
N GLY A 40 2.41 -8.40 11.79
CA GLY A 40 3.37 -9.20 11.05
C GLY A 40 2.77 -10.48 10.46
N LEU A 41 3.62 -11.23 9.75
CA LEU A 41 3.28 -12.55 9.22
C LEU A 41 4.17 -13.64 9.80
N PRO A 42 3.63 -14.83 10.10
CA PRO A 42 4.43 -15.93 10.59
C PRO A 42 5.30 -16.54 9.47
N PHE A 43 6.53 -16.91 9.81
CA PHE A 43 7.44 -17.66 8.96
C PHE A 43 8.09 -18.79 9.77
N GLY A 44 8.29 -19.97 9.16
CA GLY A 44 8.76 -21.16 9.85
C GLY A 44 7.63 -22.08 10.35
N GLN A 45 7.99 -23.13 11.09
CA GLN A 45 7.06 -24.14 11.61
C GLN A 45 7.39 -24.48 13.06
N GLY A 46 6.38 -24.88 13.84
CA GLY A 46 6.57 -25.29 15.24
C GLY A 46 7.26 -24.20 16.07
N ASP A 47 8.30 -24.61 16.79
CA ASP A 47 9.08 -23.75 17.68
C ASP A 47 9.98 -22.75 16.94
N GLU A 48 10.21 -22.94 15.63
CA GLU A 48 10.98 -22.02 14.79
C GLU A 48 10.10 -20.94 14.13
N ARG A 49 8.83 -20.85 14.52
CA ARG A 49 7.89 -19.87 13.97
C ARG A 49 8.24 -18.45 14.47
N GLU A 50 8.67 -17.60 13.56
CA GLU A 50 9.03 -16.20 13.81
C GLU A 50 8.11 -15.24 13.04
N MET A 51 7.67 -14.17 13.70
CA MET A 51 6.89 -13.11 13.05
C MET A 51 7.79 -12.18 12.23
N GLN A 52 7.31 -11.80 11.06
CA GLN A 52 8.01 -11.01 10.06
C GLN A 52 7.30 -9.67 9.87
N TYR A 53 8.04 -8.57 9.97
CA TYR A 53 7.48 -7.21 10.03
C TYR A 53 7.99 -6.28 8.93
N ASP A 54 9.23 -6.47 8.48
CA ASP A 54 9.87 -5.54 7.55
C ASP A 54 9.40 -5.76 6.11
N VAL A 55 8.70 -4.80 5.55
CA VAL A 55 8.14 -4.83 4.20
C VAL A 55 9.06 -4.11 3.23
N THR A 56 9.45 -4.81 2.17
CA THR A 56 10.05 -4.22 0.98
C THR A 56 9.01 -4.16 -0.12
N LEU A 57 8.80 -2.98 -0.69
CA LEU A 57 7.94 -2.80 -1.84
C LEU A 57 8.77 -2.63 -3.12
N ARG A 58 8.23 -3.10 -4.24
CA ARG A 58 8.76 -2.88 -5.59
C ARG A 58 7.74 -2.16 -6.46
N ASP A 59 8.17 -1.64 -7.60
CA ASP A 59 7.24 -1.10 -8.58
C ASP A 59 6.46 -2.20 -9.30
N LEU A 60 5.24 -1.84 -9.68
CA LEU A 60 4.38 -2.70 -10.48
C LEU A 60 4.80 -2.59 -11.94
N THR A 61 4.92 -3.74 -12.58
CA THR A 61 5.12 -3.84 -14.02
C THR A 61 3.77 -3.85 -14.74
N GLY A 62 3.75 -3.62 -16.05
CA GLY A 62 2.54 -3.79 -16.86
C GLY A 62 1.93 -5.19 -16.75
N LYS A 63 2.78 -6.23 -16.62
CA LYS A 63 2.35 -7.60 -16.36
C LYS A 63 1.58 -7.71 -15.04
N ASP A 64 2.07 -7.09 -13.98
CA ASP A 64 1.41 -7.12 -12.67
C ASP A 64 0.02 -6.49 -12.72
N ILE A 65 -0.13 -5.38 -13.44
CA ILE A 65 -1.41 -4.70 -13.63
C ILE A 65 -2.38 -5.63 -14.36
N ILE A 66 -1.99 -6.17 -15.51
CA ILE A 66 -2.84 -7.07 -16.31
C ILE A 66 -3.23 -8.32 -15.51
N GLU A 67 -2.31 -8.94 -14.78
CA GLU A 67 -2.64 -10.12 -14.01
C GLU A 67 -3.53 -9.82 -12.80
N ALA A 68 -3.45 -8.63 -12.22
CA ALA A 68 -4.36 -8.21 -11.16
C ALA A 68 -5.79 -8.02 -11.68
N GLU A 69 -5.91 -7.46 -12.88
CA GLU A 69 -7.17 -7.29 -13.59
C GLU A 69 -7.85 -8.63 -13.85
N LEU A 70 -7.10 -9.58 -14.43
CA LEU A 70 -7.59 -10.92 -14.75
C LEU A 70 -7.95 -11.72 -13.49
N ALA A 71 -7.15 -11.62 -12.42
CA ALA A 71 -7.41 -12.33 -11.17
C ALA A 71 -8.64 -11.80 -10.41
N ALA A 72 -9.05 -10.56 -10.67
CA ALA A 72 -10.24 -9.96 -10.09
C ALA A 72 -11.52 -10.22 -10.90
N GLU A 73 -11.39 -10.87 -12.05
CA GLU A 73 -12.49 -11.26 -12.92
C GLU A 73 -13.04 -12.63 -12.52
N ARG A 74 -14.37 -12.75 -12.49
CA ARG A 74 -15.05 -14.01 -12.22
C ARG A 74 -16.35 -14.11 -12.99
N VAL A 75 -16.73 -15.34 -13.34
CA VAL A 75 -18.07 -15.63 -13.83
C VAL A 75 -19.01 -15.72 -12.63
N VAL A 76 -20.08 -14.93 -12.66
CA VAL A 76 -21.14 -14.92 -11.65
C VAL A 76 -22.44 -15.31 -12.32
N ASP A 77 -23.16 -16.26 -11.72
CA ASP A 77 -24.50 -16.60 -12.17
C ASP A 77 -25.47 -15.49 -11.78
N THR A 78 -26.10 -14.88 -12.78
CA THR A 78 -27.12 -13.84 -12.59
C THR A 78 -28.48 -14.35 -13.07
N ARG A 79 -29.55 -13.59 -12.80
CA ARG A 79 -30.89 -13.87 -13.34
C ARG A 79 -30.94 -13.85 -14.88
N GLN A 80 -29.96 -13.24 -15.54
CA GLN A 80 -29.85 -13.14 -16.99
C GLN A 80 -28.88 -14.19 -17.59
N GLY A 81 -28.39 -15.12 -16.77
CA GLY A 81 -27.35 -16.09 -17.12
C GLY A 81 -25.97 -15.73 -16.57
N PRO A 82 -24.94 -16.55 -16.88
CA PRO A 82 -23.58 -16.30 -16.44
C PRO A 82 -23.04 -14.99 -17.01
N GLN A 83 -22.54 -14.11 -16.14
CA GLN A 83 -21.92 -12.84 -16.53
C GLN A 83 -20.50 -12.74 -15.99
N LEU A 84 -19.64 -12.12 -16.79
CA LEU A 84 -18.27 -11.81 -16.40
C LEU A 84 -18.27 -10.52 -15.57
N VAL A 85 -17.83 -10.62 -14.32
CA VAL A 85 -17.81 -9.50 -13.36
C VAL A 85 -16.39 -9.29 -12.87
N ARG A 86 -15.94 -8.04 -12.93
CA ARG A 86 -14.64 -7.59 -12.44
C ARG A 86 -14.83 -6.80 -11.15
N SER A 87 -14.12 -7.18 -10.08
CA SER A 87 -14.23 -6.52 -8.77
C SER A 87 -13.16 -5.43 -8.59
N PRO A 88 -13.52 -4.13 -8.47
CA PRO A 88 -12.56 -3.05 -8.23
C PRO A 88 -11.76 -3.23 -6.93
N ALA A 89 -12.41 -3.72 -5.88
CA ALA A 89 -11.76 -3.98 -4.59
C ALA A 89 -10.70 -5.09 -4.72
N MET A 90 -11.00 -6.18 -5.44
CA MET A 90 -10.03 -7.26 -5.62
C MET A 90 -8.80 -6.84 -6.40
N ILE A 91 -8.95 -5.95 -7.39
CA ILE A 91 -7.81 -5.41 -8.14
C ILE A 91 -6.86 -4.68 -7.20
N SER A 92 -7.40 -3.90 -6.27
CA SER A 92 -6.59 -3.16 -5.30
C SER A 92 -5.73 -4.10 -4.44
N PHE A 93 -6.30 -5.22 -3.98
CA PHE A 93 -5.56 -6.23 -3.21
C PHE A 93 -4.58 -7.05 -4.07
N GLU A 94 -4.95 -7.36 -5.31
CA GLU A 94 -4.10 -8.06 -6.28
C GLU A 94 -2.89 -7.22 -6.72
N MET A 95 -3.07 -5.90 -6.83
CA MET A 95 -1.97 -4.95 -7.04
C MET A 95 -1.10 -4.86 -5.79
N LEU A 96 -1.70 -4.69 -4.61
CA LEU A 96 -0.96 -4.57 -3.36
C LEU A 96 -0.04 -5.78 -3.13
N ARG A 97 -0.57 -7.00 -3.23
CA ARG A 97 0.23 -8.22 -3.00
C ARG A 97 1.38 -8.37 -3.99
N ARG A 98 1.21 -7.90 -5.23
CA ARG A 98 2.28 -7.90 -6.25
C ARG A 98 3.33 -6.84 -5.97
N GLN A 99 2.93 -5.71 -5.40
CA GLN A 99 3.83 -4.63 -5.01
C GLN A 99 4.73 -5.02 -3.83
N ILE A 100 4.30 -5.95 -2.98
CA ILE A 100 5.10 -6.49 -1.88
C ILE A 100 6.16 -7.44 -2.45
N ALA A 101 7.42 -7.00 -2.44
CA ALA A 101 8.56 -7.80 -2.86
C ALA A 101 9.03 -8.75 -1.77
N ARG A 102 8.90 -8.36 -0.50
CA ARG A 102 9.34 -9.14 0.66
C ARG A 102 8.65 -8.67 1.95
N ILE A 103 8.41 -9.60 2.88
CA ILE A 103 8.07 -9.30 4.29
C ILE A 103 9.00 -10.12 5.18
N GLY A 104 9.96 -9.49 5.86
CA GLY A 104 11.00 -10.16 6.65
C GLY A 104 11.70 -11.24 5.84
N ARG A 105 11.47 -12.54 6.09
CA ARG A 105 12.03 -13.66 5.31
C ARG A 105 11.11 -14.21 4.22
N ILE A 106 9.89 -13.69 4.10
CA ILE A 106 8.89 -14.12 3.11
C ILE A 106 9.12 -13.38 1.80
N ASN A 107 9.49 -14.10 0.73
CA ASN A 107 9.65 -13.52 -0.61
C ASN A 107 8.30 -13.35 -1.30
N GLY A 108 8.14 -12.22 -2.00
CA GLY A 108 6.97 -11.90 -2.80
C GLY A 108 7.12 -12.28 -4.29
N PRO A 109 6.11 -12.00 -5.14
CA PRO A 109 4.79 -11.41 -4.82
C PRO A 109 4.08 -12.13 -3.69
N LEU A 110 3.50 -11.39 -2.74
CA LEU A 110 2.87 -12.01 -1.58
C LEU A 110 1.69 -12.90 -2.05
N PRO A 111 1.63 -14.17 -1.62
CA PRO A 111 0.47 -15.02 -1.91
C PRO A 111 -0.80 -14.45 -1.29
N MET A 112 -1.94 -14.57 -1.98
CA MET A 112 -3.24 -14.12 -1.46
C MET A 112 -3.65 -14.83 -0.15
N THR A 113 -3.15 -16.05 0.08
CA THR A 113 -3.34 -16.75 1.36
C THR A 113 -2.64 -16.05 2.52
N LEU A 114 -1.44 -15.53 2.31
CA LEU A 114 -0.70 -14.76 3.33
C LEU A 114 -1.24 -13.34 3.47
N LEU A 115 -1.63 -12.69 2.37
CA LEU A 115 -2.27 -11.37 2.43
C LEU A 115 -3.52 -11.39 3.33
N ARG A 116 -4.32 -12.47 3.27
CA ARG A 116 -5.51 -12.67 4.10
C ARG A 116 -5.22 -12.95 5.59
N GLN A 117 -3.97 -13.20 5.97
CA GLN A 117 -3.57 -13.41 7.36
C GLN A 117 -3.13 -12.12 8.06
N LEU A 118 -2.87 -11.07 7.31
CA LEU A 118 -2.55 -9.76 7.87
C LEU A 118 -3.73 -9.24 8.69
N SER A 119 -3.41 -8.55 9.78
CA SER A 119 -4.43 -7.84 10.55
C SER A 119 -5.05 -6.70 9.77
N GLN A 120 -6.17 -6.17 10.26
CA GLN A 120 -6.77 -4.96 9.70
C GLN A 120 -5.76 -3.80 9.69
N SER A 121 -5.02 -3.59 10.79
CA SER A 121 -4.06 -2.48 10.90
C SER A 121 -2.92 -2.61 9.90
N ASP A 122 -2.44 -3.83 9.65
CA ASP A 122 -1.40 -4.09 8.68
C ASP A 122 -1.87 -3.85 7.24
N ILE A 123 -3.10 -4.27 6.90
CA ILE A 123 -3.70 -4.01 5.58
C ILE A 123 -3.89 -2.50 5.36
N GLU A 124 -4.43 -1.78 6.34
CA GLU A 124 -4.62 -0.33 6.26
C GLU A 124 -3.29 0.40 6.03
N ARG A 125 -2.24 -0.03 6.76
CA ARG A 125 -0.89 0.50 6.62
C ARG A 125 -0.31 0.27 5.22
N LEU A 126 -0.44 -0.94 4.70
CA LEU A 126 0.06 -1.31 3.38
C LEU A 126 -0.69 -0.56 2.26
N LEU A 127 -2.02 -0.46 2.35
CA LEU A 127 -2.82 0.30 1.39
C LEU A 127 -2.49 1.79 1.44
N LEU A 128 -2.25 2.34 2.63
CA LEU A 128 -1.81 3.72 2.81
C LEU A 128 -0.43 3.95 2.17
N ALA A 129 0.51 3.04 2.40
CA ALA A 129 1.84 3.10 1.79
C ALA A 129 1.76 3.08 0.25
N GLN A 130 0.93 2.19 -0.33
CA GLN A 130 0.68 2.14 -1.77
C GLN A 130 0.14 3.48 -2.30
N ARG A 131 -0.86 4.06 -1.62
CA ARG A 131 -1.44 5.37 -2.01
C ARG A 131 -0.41 6.50 -1.96
N LEU A 132 0.36 6.58 -0.87
CA LEU A 132 1.36 7.63 -0.67
C LEU A 132 2.49 7.55 -1.71
N ARG A 133 2.90 6.34 -2.09
CA ARG A 133 3.93 6.16 -3.13
C ARG A 133 3.42 6.60 -4.51
N ASN A 134 2.17 6.27 -4.82
CA ASN A 134 1.54 6.73 -6.06
C ASN A 134 1.34 8.25 -6.07
N SER A 135 0.93 8.86 -4.96
CA SER A 135 0.78 10.32 -4.90
C SER A 135 2.12 11.06 -5.01
N ALA A 136 3.18 10.53 -4.38
CA ALA A 136 4.52 11.11 -4.50
C ALA A 136 5.02 11.08 -5.95
N LEU A 137 4.77 9.98 -6.67
CA LEU A 137 5.07 9.88 -8.10
C LEU A 137 4.30 10.93 -8.91
N VAL A 138 3.00 11.09 -8.66
CA VAL A 138 2.19 12.12 -9.34
C VAL A 138 2.72 13.53 -9.06
N SER A 139 3.01 13.87 -7.79
CA SER A 139 3.55 15.18 -7.43
C SER A 139 4.92 15.45 -8.08
N ALA A 140 5.79 14.45 -8.16
CA ALA A 140 7.08 14.58 -8.84
C ALA A 140 6.92 14.87 -10.34
N LEU A 141 6.04 14.13 -11.03
CA LEU A 141 5.75 14.34 -12.45
C LEU A 141 5.15 15.73 -12.73
N SER A 142 4.24 16.21 -11.86
CA SER A 142 3.67 17.56 -11.98
C SER A 142 4.71 18.65 -11.75
N ALA A 143 5.62 18.47 -10.79
CA ALA A 143 6.70 19.43 -10.53
C ALA A 143 7.70 19.50 -11.70
N GLU A 144 8.02 18.36 -12.31
CA GLU A 144 8.89 18.31 -13.50
C GLU A 144 8.24 18.99 -14.71
N SER A 145 6.95 18.75 -14.95
CA SER A 145 6.19 19.40 -16.03
C SER A 145 6.14 20.93 -15.84
N GLY A 146 5.85 21.42 -14.63
CA GLY A 146 5.84 22.85 -14.34
C GLY A 146 7.21 23.53 -14.44
N ARG A 147 8.31 22.78 -14.25
CA ARG A 147 9.67 23.30 -14.49
C ARG A 147 9.95 23.48 -15.99
N LEU A 148 9.45 22.58 -16.84
CA LEU A 148 9.64 22.67 -18.29
C LEU A 148 8.85 23.84 -18.89
N ASP A 149 7.62 24.06 -18.42
CA ASP A 149 6.79 25.19 -18.87
C ASP A 149 7.42 26.56 -18.52
N ALA A 150 8.08 26.67 -17.36
CA ALA A 150 8.78 27.90 -16.95
C ALA A 150 10.03 28.20 -17.80
N VAL A 151 10.70 27.16 -18.32
CA VAL A 151 11.87 27.32 -19.22
C VAL A 151 11.42 27.69 -20.63
N SER A 152 10.30 27.15 -21.12
CA SER A 152 9.77 27.49 -22.45
C SER A 152 9.10 28.86 -22.55
N ALA A 153 8.70 29.47 -21.43
CA ALA A 153 8.11 30.82 -21.39
C ALA A 153 9.14 31.96 -21.30
N SER A 154 10.44 31.65 -21.28
CA SER A 154 11.53 32.62 -21.11
C SER A 154 12.30 32.95 -22.40
N ASP A 155 11.80 32.54 -23.58
CA ASP A 155 12.35 32.86 -24.91
C ASP A 155 11.44 33.81 -25.70
#